data_AF-A0A382J1R5-F1
#
_entry.id   AF-A0A382J1R5-F1
#
_cell.length_a   1.000
_cell.length_b   1.000
_cell.length_c   1.000
_cell.angle_alpha   90.00
_cell.angle_beta   90.00
_cell.angle_gamma   90.00
#
_symmetry.space_group_name_H-M   'P 1'
#
loop_
_entity.id
_entity.type
_entity.pdbx_description
1 polymer ?
#
loop_
_entity_poly.entity_id
_entity_poly.type
_entity_poly.pdbx_seq_one_letter_code
_entity_poly.pdbx_strand_id
1 'polypeptide(L)' 'ITDWYTSASNENERCKLNIFINGLELKTVNLKVSSFCQIFKNQKWINTKNNVQNDIKIENAILNKAKKIKLKTG' A
#
# COMPACT_ATOMS: atom_id res chain seq x y z
N ILE A 1 13.55 1.71 5.05
CA ILE A 1 12.74 0.78 5.87
C ILE A 1 11.29 1.09 5.61
N THR A 2 10.46 0.08 5.35
CA THR A 2 8.99 0.19 5.28
C THR A 2 8.42 -0.19 6.64
N ASP A 3 7.76 0.73 7.31
CA ASP A 3 7.21 0.54 8.65
C ASP A 3 5.77 -0.01 8.62
N TRP A 4 5.36 -0.59 9.74
CA TRP A 4 3.97 -0.99 9.97
C TRP A 4 3.14 0.24 10.33
N TYR A 5 1.97 0.36 9.72
CA TYR A 5 0.98 1.39 10.01
C TYR A 5 -0.23 0.77 10.71
N THR A 6 -0.67 1.42 11.78
CA THR A 6 -1.89 1.08 12.52
C THR A 6 -2.80 2.30 12.51
N SER A 7 -4.07 2.09 12.18
CA SER A 7 -5.07 3.16 12.23
C SER A 7 -5.49 3.43 13.67
N ALA A 8 -5.66 4.70 14.04
CA ALA A 8 -6.21 5.07 15.34
C ALA A 8 -7.62 4.50 15.58
N SER A 9 -8.36 4.19 14.52
CA SER A 9 -9.69 3.57 14.61
C SER A 9 -9.65 2.05 14.83
N ASN A 10 -8.48 1.41 14.64
CA ASN A 10 -8.32 -0.03 14.79
C ASN A 10 -6.90 -0.37 15.25
N GLU A 11 -6.65 -0.18 16.55
CA GLU A 11 -5.33 -0.42 17.16
C GLU A 11 -4.91 -1.90 17.15
N ASN A 12 -5.89 -2.81 17.00
CA ASN A 12 -5.65 -4.25 16.91
C ASN A 12 -5.31 -4.71 15.49
N GLU A 13 -5.15 -3.79 14.52
CA GLU A 13 -4.74 -4.09 13.16
C GLU A 13 -3.50 -3.29 12.79
N ARG A 14 -2.56 -3.94 12.11
CA ARG A 14 -1.41 -3.27 11.51
C ARG A 14 -1.23 -3.73 10.08
N CYS A 15 -0.90 -2.81 9.20
CA CYS A 15 -0.65 -3.07 7.80
C CYS A 15 0.69 -2.49 7.38
N LYS A 16 1.42 -3.23 6.56
CA LYS A 16 2.65 -2.81 5.91
C LYS A 16 2.43 -2.85 4.41
N LEU A 17 2.99 -1.87 3.72
CA LEU A 17 3.00 -1.84 2.26
C LEU A 17 4.43 -2.03 1.75
N ASN A 18 4.58 -2.92 0.79
CA ASN A 18 5.77 -3.00 -0.05
C ASN A 18 5.42 -2.43 -1.42
N ILE A 19 6.24 -1.50 -1.90
CA ILE A 19 6.03 -0.81 -3.18
C ILE A 19 7.27 -1.02 -4.03
N PHE A 20 7.08 -1.54 -5.24
CA PHE A 20 8.13 -1.77 -6.22
C PHE A 20 7.86 -0.90 -7.46
N ILE A 21 8.86 -0.12 -7.85
CA ILE A 21 8.82 0.72 -9.05
C ILE A 21 9.77 0.09 -10.06
N ASN A 22 9.21 -0.39 -11.17
CA ASN A 22 9.93 -1.16 -12.19
C ASN A 22 10.25 -0.34 -13.43
N GLY A 23 9.83 0.92 -13.49
CA GLY A 23 10.07 1.79 -14.65
C GLY A 23 9.71 3.25 -14.39
N LEU A 24 10.09 4.12 -15.34
CA LEU A 24 9.94 5.57 -15.22
C LEU A 24 8.58 6.09 -15.72
N GLU A 25 7.87 5.31 -16.54
CA GLU A 25 6.54 5.69 -17.02
C GLU A 25 5.48 5.44 -15.95
N LEU A 26 4.56 6.40 -15.78
CA LEU A 26 3.43 6.32 -14.85
C LEU A 26 2.32 5.37 -15.33
N LYS A 27 2.65 4.08 -15.44
CA LYS A 27 1.78 2.98 -15.86
C LYS A 27 1.68 1.93 -14.76
N THR A 28 0.55 1.22 -14.70
CA THR A 28 0.29 0.15 -13.73
C THR A 28 1.28 -1.01 -13.82
N VAL A 29 1.79 -1.32 -15.02
CA VAL A 29 2.82 -2.35 -15.20
C VAL A 29 4.17 -2.02 -14.53
N ASN A 30 4.42 -0.74 -14.26
CA ASN A 30 5.67 -0.24 -13.69
C ASN A 30 5.56 -0.01 -12.17
N LEU A 31 4.41 -0.26 -11.55
CA LEU A 31 4.20 -0.07 -10.13
C LEU A 31 3.49 -1.29 -9.56
N LYS A 32 4.13 -1.98 -8.61
CA LYS A 32 3.52 -3.08 -7.89
C LYS A 32 3.44 -2.77 -6.41
N VAL A 33 2.23 -2.86 -5.86
CA VAL A 33 1.99 -2.73 -4.41
C VAL A 33 1.64 -4.10 -3.85
N SER A 34 2.11 -4.37 -2.65
CA SER A 34 1.70 -5.56 -1.89
C SER A 34 1.46 -5.15 -0.46
N SER A 35 0.20 -5.26 -0.03
CA SER A 35 -0.18 -5.07 1.36
C SER A 35 -0.03 -6.35 2.16
N PHE A 36 0.39 -6.20 3.40
CA PHE A 36 0.47 -7.27 4.39
C PHE A 36 -0.18 -6.72 5.65
N CYS A 37 -1.29 -7.31 6.06
CA CYS A 37 -1.99 -6.89 7.27
C CYS A 37 -1.97 -8.01 8.30
N GLN A 38 -1.96 -7.61 9.57
CA GLN A 38 -1.98 -8.51 10.72
C GLN A 38 -2.99 -8.00 11.73
N ILE A 39 -3.71 -8.93 12.36
CA ILE A 39 -4.59 -8.64 13.49
C ILE A 39 -3.94 -9.16 14.77
N PHE A 40 -4.03 -8.38 15.83
CA PHE A 40 -3.62 -8.78 17.16
C PHE A 40 -4.71 -9.64 17.79
N LYS A 41 -4.42 -10.92 18.00
CA LYS A 41 -5.33 -11.89 18.62
C LYS A 41 -4.54 -12.86 19.48
N ASN A 42 -5.05 -13.18 20.67
CA ASN A 42 -4.40 -14.11 21.60
C ASN A 42 -2.93 -13.73 21.91
N GLN A 43 -2.67 -12.43 22.14
CA GLN A 43 -1.34 -11.89 22.43
C GLN A 43 -0.31 -12.08 21.29
N LYS A 44 -0.77 -12.35 20.06
CA LYS A 44 0.08 -12.55 18.88
C LYS A 44 -0.47 -11.81 17.67
N TRP A 45 0.42 -11.45 16.76
CA TRP A 45 0.04 -10.90 15.46
C TRP A 45 -0.17 -12.03 14.45
N ILE A 46 -1.37 -12.08 13.86
CA ILE A 46 -1.77 -13.12 12.92
C ILE A 46 -2.00 -12.48 11.56
N ASN A 47 -1.37 -13.03 10.51
CA ASN A 47 -1.54 -12.55 9.14
C ASN A 47 -3.00 -12.64 8.72
N THR A 48 -3.52 -11.55 8.18
CA THR A 48 -4.82 -11.54 7.53
C THR A 48 -4.68 -11.93 6.07
N LYS A 49 -5.80 -12.33 5.46
CA LYS A 49 -5.81 -12.64 4.03
C LYS A 49 -5.57 -11.35 3.25
N ASN A 50 -4.52 -11.34 2.43
CA ASN A 50 -4.23 -10.20 1.55
C ASN A 50 -5.41 -9.91 0.63
N ASN A 51 -5.82 -8.65 0.58
CA ASN A 51 -6.89 -8.20 -0.30
C ASN A 51 -6.28 -7.56 -1.55
N VAL A 52 -6.20 -8.33 -2.63
CA VAL A 52 -5.65 -7.89 -3.92
C VAL A 52 -6.38 -6.63 -4.45
N GLN A 53 -7.66 -6.45 -4.14
CA GLN A 53 -8.40 -5.26 -4.55
C GLN A 53 -7.91 -4.00 -3.84
N ASN A 54 -7.44 -4.10 -2.59
CA ASN A 54 -6.82 -2.97 -1.90
C ASN A 54 -5.48 -2.60 -2.52
N ASP A 55 -4.66 -3.59 -2.90
CA ASP A 55 -3.38 -3.35 -3.57
C ASP A 55 -3.58 -2.55 -4.87
N ILE A 56 -4.51 -2.99 -5.72
CA ILE A 56 -4.86 -2.30 -6.98
C ILE A 56 -5.38 -0.88 -6.72
N LYS A 57 -6.20 -0.68 -5.67
CA LYS A 57 -6.69 0.66 -5.30
C LYS A 57 -5.53 1.59 -4.91
N ILE A 58 -4.57 1.08 -4.13
CA ILE A 58 -3.41 1.84 -3.70
C ILE A 58 -2.51 2.17 -4.89
N GLU A 59 -2.25 1.20 -5.78
CA GLU A 59 -1.50 1.42 -7.04
C GLU A 59 -2.11 2.58 -7.86
N ASN A 60 -3.42 2.53 -8.08
CA ASN A 60 -4.14 3.57 -8.82
C ASN A 60 -4.08 4.92 -8.11
N ALA A 61 -4.21 4.96 -6.79
CA ALA A 61 -4.11 6.19 -6.02
C ALA A 61 -2.72 6.84 -6.14
N ILE A 62 -1.65 6.04 -6.04
CA ILE A 62 -0.26 6.49 -6.23
C ILE A 62 -0.07 7.04 -7.64
N LEU A 63 -0.47 6.29 -8.68
CA LEU A 63 -0.33 6.71 -10.08
C LEU A 63 -1.09 8.00 -10.37
N ASN A 64 -2.32 8.12 -9.88
CA ASN A 64 -3.13 9.32 -10.07
C ASN A 64 -2.52 10.54 -9.37
N LYS A 65 -1.99 10.37 -8.15
CA LYS A 65 -1.29 11.43 -7.43
C LYS A 65 -0.01 11.84 -8.17
N ALA A 66 0.79 10.88 -8.63
CA ALA A 66 2.01 11.13 -9.40
C ALA A 66 1.74 11.88 -10.71
N LYS A 67 0.70 11.49 -11.47
CA LYS A 67 0.26 12.20 -12.69
C LYS A 67 -0.12 13.65 -12.37
N LYS A 68 -0.89 13.88 -11.30
CA LYS A 68 -1.26 15.23 -10.86
C LYS A 68 -0.05 16.08 -10.48
N ILE A 69 0.96 15.50 -9.80
CA ILE A 69 2.20 16.22 -9.47
C ILE A 69 2.96 16.57 -10.75
N LYS A 70 3.13 15.62 -11.68
CA LYS A 70 3.80 15.85 -12.97
C LYS A 70 3.17 16.99 -13.77
N LEU A 71 1.84 17.07 -13.80
CA LEU A 71 1.08 18.14 -14.49
C LEU A 71 1.17 19.50 -13.79
N LYS A 72 1.46 19.55 -12.49
CA LYS A 72 1.61 20.81 -11.74
C LYS A 72 3.02 21.36 -11.77
N THR A 73 4.00 20.50 -11.99
CA THR A 73 5.43 20.85 -11.98
C THR A 73 5.98 21.09 -13.40
N GLY A 74 5.27 20.61 -14.43
CA GLY A 74 5.53 20.95 -15.83
C GLY A 74 4.67 22.11 -16.29
#